data_AF-A0A7C6F3E5-F1
#
_entry.id   AF-A0A7C6F3E5-F1
#
_cell.length_a   1.000
_cell.length_b   1.000
_cell.length_c   1.000
_cell.angle_alpha   90.00
_cell.angle_beta   90.00
_cell.angle_gamma   90.00
#
_symmetry.space_group_name_H-M   'P 1'
#
loop_
_entity.id
_entity.type
_entity.pdbx_description
1 polymer ?
#
loop_
_entity_poly.entity_id
_entity_poly.type
_entity_poly.pdbx_seq_one_letter_code
_entity_poly.pdbx_strand_id
1 'polypeptide(L)'
;MHTKFNHAMCLLIVYLAAANRPGVAQPSPAGIGNRTIGFRVAGEQYEGKLLHWTRDEIFLLKQDGGLARVDRAAAADFRVVSDCFVPVSVDTIRAQLLREFGREYTVDTTTHYVIVRPIGKGESWKDIFESTYRNVERFSVPRRLPTRNASFPLVAIVLRTREDFLNYLRGTKRNGIEPAKTLGFYDPVSNRVITFDVTSSGYPRGSLDDGERVRNVIRHEAFHQVAANTDLINRFADVPLWFNEGMALLFESEFINPPSRSQKQGGSGERNLKIQAKFLLARQSPGWLRQLVLSDELFSQSPEMAYGFSWALVRYLSDKHHHAFVRYLMTINRLSPFESLSPERRLADFTDAFGDRWEVLESSVRTYVDQL
;
A
#
# COMPACT_ATOMS: atom_id res chain seq x y z
N MET A 1 -17.16 -0.72 -21.83
CA MET A 1 -15.70 -0.84 -22.04
C MET A 1 -15.07 -0.55 -20.69
N HIS A 2 -14.87 -1.62 -19.92
CA HIS A 2 -14.83 -1.60 -18.46
C HIS A 2 -13.43 -1.25 -17.92
N THR A 3 -13.37 -0.27 -17.03
CA THR A 3 -12.20 0.03 -16.20
C THR A 3 -11.99 -1.10 -15.20
N LYS A 4 -10.93 -1.88 -15.42
CA LYS A 4 -10.53 -3.01 -14.58
C LYS A 4 -9.65 -2.47 -13.44
N PHE A 5 -10.23 -2.24 -12.26
CA PHE A 5 -9.49 -1.85 -11.06
C PHE A 5 -8.88 -3.07 -10.36
N ASN A 6 -7.65 -2.92 -9.87
CA ASN A 6 -6.87 -3.95 -9.19
C ASN A 6 -7.52 -4.32 -7.84
N HIS A 7 -7.39 -5.58 -7.40
CA HIS A 7 -7.87 -6.05 -6.09
C HIS A 7 -6.69 -6.62 -5.30
N ALA A 8 -5.70 -5.78 -5.03
CA ALA A 8 -4.46 -6.18 -4.38
C ALA A 8 -4.57 -6.22 -2.84
N MET A 9 -5.54 -5.50 -2.26
CA MET A 9 -5.59 -5.24 -0.81
C MET A 9 -6.32 -6.29 0.04
N CYS A 10 -6.81 -7.39 -0.53
CA CYS A 10 -7.33 -8.53 0.25
C CYS A 10 -6.24 -9.21 1.12
N LEU A 11 -4.96 -8.90 0.91
CA LEU A 11 -3.84 -9.60 1.55
C LEU A 11 -3.57 -9.19 3.00
N LEU A 12 -3.81 -7.92 3.37
CA LEU A 12 -3.66 -7.50 4.77
C LEU A 12 -4.79 -8.11 5.62
N ILE A 13 -6.00 -8.24 5.05
CA ILE A 13 -7.17 -8.86 5.68
C ILE A 13 -6.90 -10.32 6.04
N VAL A 14 -6.20 -11.10 5.19
CA VAL A 14 -5.85 -12.51 5.51
C VAL A 14 -4.78 -12.61 6.63
N TYR A 15 -3.83 -11.67 6.68
CA TYR A 15 -2.82 -11.63 7.75
C TYR A 15 -3.41 -11.18 9.09
N LEU A 16 -4.29 -10.16 9.07
CA LEU A 16 -5.03 -9.66 10.23
C LEU A 16 -6.09 -10.66 10.72
N ALA A 17 -6.82 -11.34 9.82
CA ALA A 17 -7.80 -12.38 10.17
C ALA A 17 -7.15 -13.58 10.89
N ALA A 18 -5.89 -13.89 10.58
CA ALA A 18 -5.15 -14.94 11.25
C ALA A 18 -4.44 -14.44 12.53
N ALA A 19 -4.25 -13.12 12.71
CA ALA A 19 -3.92 -12.51 14.01
C ALA A 19 -5.15 -12.38 14.93
N ASN A 20 -6.36 -12.43 14.36
CA ASN A 20 -7.66 -12.41 15.04
C ASN A 20 -8.06 -13.71 15.76
N ARG A 21 -7.13 -14.64 16.00
CA ARG A 21 -7.34 -15.58 17.10
C ARG A 21 -7.28 -14.76 18.39
N PRO A 22 -8.23 -14.88 19.33
CA PRO A 22 -8.20 -14.15 20.58
C PRO A 22 -7.05 -14.66 21.46
N GLY A 23 -5.82 -14.28 21.10
CA GLY A 23 -4.65 -14.36 21.95
C GLY A 23 -4.60 -13.04 22.71
N VAL A 24 -4.73 -13.12 24.03
CA VAL A 24 -4.48 -11.97 24.91
C VAL A 24 -3.09 -11.44 24.56
N ALA A 25 -3.00 -10.19 24.09
CA ALA A 25 -1.73 -9.51 23.89
C ALA A 25 -0.96 -9.55 25.21
N GLN A 26 0.13 -10.31 25.23
CA GLN A 26 1.05 -10.31 26.36
C GLN A 26 2.03 -9.16 26.12
N PRO A 27 2.45 -8.43 27.17
CA PRO A 27 3.52 -7.47 27.02
C PRO A 27 4.72 -8.20 26.42
N SER A 28 5.29 -7.64 25.34
CA SER A 28 6.58 -8.13 24.84
C SER A 28 7.55 -8.22 26.02
N PRO A 29 8.46 -9.22 26.05
CA PRO A 29 9.44 -9.31 27.12
C PRO A 29 10.07 -7.93 27.33
N ALA A 30 9.92 -7.39 28.54
CA ALA A 30 10.29 -6.02 28.84
C ALA A 30 11.76 -5.77 28.44
N GLY A 31 12.02 -4.69 27.69
CA GLY A 31 13.39 -4.28 27.33
C GLY A 31 13.90 -4.73 25.95
N ILE A 32 13.07 -5.25 25.04
CA ILE A 32 13.50 -5.57 23.67
C ILE A 32 13.62 -4.32 22.78
N GLY A 33 12.76 -3.30 22.96
CA GLY A 33 12.92 -1.99 22.32
C GLY A 33 13.26 -2.03 20.82
N ASN A 34 14.36 -1.37 20.44
CA ASN A 34 14.86 -1.32 19.06
C ASN A 34 15.98 -2.35 18.78
N ARG A 35 16.10 -3.40 19.58
CA ARG A 35 17.16 -4.41 19.47
C ARG A 35 16.88 -5.40 18.34
N THR A 36 17.94 -6.03 17.83
CA THR A 36 17.81 -7.23 17.01
C THR A 36 17.79 -8.45 17.91
N ILE A 37 16.74 -9.24 17.80
CA ILE A 37 16.63 -10.55 18.45
C ILE A 37 16.87 -11.66 17.44
N GLY A 38 17.35 -12.80 17.93
CA GLY A 38 17.54 -14.01 17.16
C GLY A 38 16.94 -15.22 17.88
N PHE A 39 16.42 -16.17 17.12
CA PHE A 39 15.90 -17.45 17.62
C PHE A 39 15.95 -18.52 16.51
N ARG A 40 15.67 -19.77 16.87
CA ARG A 40 15.63 -20.90 15.94
C ARG A 40 14.26 -21.54 15.87
N VAL A 41 13.89 -22.00 14.67
CA VAL A 41 12.67 -22.78 14.41
C VAL A 41 13.02 -23.94 13.51
N ALA A 42 12.83 -25.18 13.97
CA ALA A 42 13.14 -26.39 13.19
C ALA A 42 14.56 -26.39 12.54
N GLY A 43 15.54 -25.79 13.22
CA GLY A 43 16.93 -25.68 12.74
C GLY A 43 17.26 -24.42 11.92
N GLU A 44 16.24 -23.70 11.43
CA GLU A 44 16.40 -22.43 10.71
C GLU A 44 16.60 -21.26 11.68
N GLN A 45 17.49 -20.32 11.31
CA GLN A 45 17.75 -19.12 12.11
C GLN A 45 16.87 -17.96 11.66
N TYR A 46 16.26 -17.28 12.63
CA TYR A 46 15.47 -16.08 12.43
C TYR A 46 16.11 -14.93 13.19
N GLU A 47 16.35 -13.81 12.52
CA GLU A 47 16.90 -12.60 13.14
C GLU A 47 16.17 -11.34 12.65
N GLY A 48 15.88 -10.42 13.57
CA GLY A 48 15.16 -9.19 13.26
C GLY A 48 14.70 -8.42 14.49
N LYS A 49 13.89 -7.38 14.27
CA LYS A 49 13.26 -6.60 15.33
C LYS A 49 11.90 -7.21 15.68
N LEU A 50 11.64 -7.44 16.96
CA LEU A 50 10.33 -7.89 17.42
C LEU A 50 9.29 -6.78 17.18
N LEU A 51 8.26 -7.07 16.39
CA LEU A 51 7.15 -6.14 16.15
C LEU A 51 5.97 -6.42 17.08
N HIS A 52 5.61 -7.68 17.22
CA HIS A 52 4.49 -8.09 18.05
C HIS A 52 4.70 -9.50 18.57
N TRP A 53 4.16 -9.76 19.76
CA TRP A 53 4.33 -11.01 20.48
C TRP A 53 2.99 -11.41 21.09
N THR A 54 2.47 -12.58 20.71
CA THR A 54 1.22 -13.12 21.24
C THR A 54 1.48 -14.43 21.99
N ARG A 55 0.41 -15.06 22.48
CA ARG A 55 0.48 -16.40 23.09
C ARG A 55 0.96 -17.47 22.10
N ASP A 56 0.60 -17.34 20.83
CA ASP A 56 0.80 -18.40 19.84
C ASP A 56 1.80 -18.00 18.77
N GLU A 57 2.09 -16.71 18.61
CA GLU A 57 2.82 -16.20 17.44
C GLU A 57 3.83 -15.10 17.78
N ILE A 58 4.90 -15.10 16.99
CA ILE A 58 5.94 -14.07 16.99
C ILE A 58 5.94 -13.39 15.63
N PHE A 59 5.84 -12.07 15.63
CA PHE A 59 5.95 -11.23 14.44
C PHE A 59 7.27 -10.48 14.47
N LEU A 60 8.13 -10.78 13.50
CA LEU A 60 9.50 -10.29 13.42
C LEU A 60 9.70 -9.48 12.14
N LEU A 61 10.11 -8.22 12.29
CA LEU A 61 10.60 -7.41 11.17
C LEU A 61 12.05 -7.80 10.88
N LYS A 62 12.25 -8.47 9.75
CA LYS A 62 13.58 -8.84 9.27
C LYS A 62 14.34 -7.60 8.81
N GLN A 63 15.66 -7.72 8.73
CA GLN A 63 16.55 -6.63 8.32
C GLN A 63 16.38 -6.22 6.83
N ASP A 64 15.76 -7.07 6.00
CA ASP A 64 15.38 -6.76 4.61
C ASP A 64 14.02 -6.03 4.52
N GLY A 65 13.39 -5.71 5.65
CA GLY A 65 12.08 -5.08 5.72
C GLY A 65 10.90 -6.05 5.59
N GLY A 66 11.15 -7.35 5.38
CA GLY A 66 10.12 -8.38 5.35
C GLY A 66 9.59 -8.72 6.75
N LEU A 67 8.35 -9.19 6.82
CA LEU A 67 7.70 -9.68 8.02
C LEU A 67 7.81 -11.21 8.07
N ALA A 68 8.35 -11.75 9.16
CA ALA A 68 8.24 -13.16 9.49
C ALA A 68 7.18 -13.38 10.57
N ARG A 69 6.33 -14.37 10.36
CA ARG A 69 5.35 -14.87 11.33
C ARG A 69 5.75 -16.29 11.70
N VAL A 70 5.93 -16.53 12.99
CA VAL A 70 6.45 -17.79 13.51
C VAL A 70 5.55 -18.30 14.61
N ASP A 71 5.28 -19.61 14.62
CA ASP A 71 4.65 -20.29 15.75
C ASP A 71 5.58 -20.21 16.97
N ARG A 72 5.12 -19.55 18.04
CA ARG A 72 5.89 -19.34 19.26
C ARG A 72 6.29 -20.66 19.90
N ALA A 73 5.46 -21.70 19.83
CA ALA A 73 5.76 -22.99 20.44
C ALA A 73 6.92 -23.72 19.73
N ALA A 74 7.17 -23.41 18.46
CA ALA A 74 8.25 -23.97 17.68
C ALA A 74 9.58 -23.19 17.79
N ALA A 75 9.55 -22.00 18.41
CA ALA A 75 10.71 -21.12 18.53
C ALA A 75 11.50 -21.38 19.82
N ALA A 76 12.82 -21.51 19.70
CA ALA A 76 13.74 -21.73 20.81
C ALA A 76 15.03 -20.89 20.66
N ASP A 77 15.92 -20.96 21.65
CA ASP A 77 17.25 -20.31 21.64
C ASP A 77 17.21 -18.78 21.44
N PHE A 78 16.28 -18.11 22.13
CA PHE A 78 16.15 -16.65 22.07
C PHE A 78 17.40 -15.95 22.60
N ARG A 79 17.89 -14.99 21.82
CA ARG A 79 19.03 -14.14 22.18
C ARG A 79 18.86 -12.72 21.65
N VAL A 80 19.47 -11.76 22.33
CA VAL A 80 19.72 -10.43 21.75
C VAL A 80 20.98 -10.56 20.88
N VAL A 81 20.84 -10.29 19.59
CA VAL A 81 21.94 -10.35 18.61
C VAL A 81 22.67 -9.00 18.55
N SER A 82 21.92 -7.90 18.67
CA SER A 82 22.46 -6.54 18.65
C SER A 82 21.57 -5.61 19.47
N ASP A 83 22.17 -4.62 20.13
CA ASP A 83 21.43 -3.56 20.84
C ASP A 83 20.68 -2.60 19.89
N CYS A 84 21.02 -2.61 18.60
CA CYS A 84 20.38 -1.78 17.59
C CYS A 84 20.01 -2.61 16.35
N PHE A 85 18.76 -2.47 15.93
CA PHE A 85 18.27 -2.99 14.67
C PHE A 85 18.79 -2.15 13.51
N VAL A 86 19.56 -2.80 12.64
CA VAL A 86 20.14 -2.19 11.44
C VAL A 86 19.62 -2.93 10.20
N PRO A 87 18.97 -2.21 9.26
CA PRO A 87 18.61 -2.74 7.94
C PRO A 87 19.82 -3.27 7.17
N VAL A 88 19.62 -4.29 6.33
CA VAL A 88 20.70 -4.75 5.43
C VAL A 88 21.02 -3.69 4.37
N SER A 89 22.27 -3.67 3.90
CA SER A 89 22.70 -2.71 2.89
C SER A 89 22.04 -2.95 1.54
N VAL A 90 21.95 -1.86 0.74
CA VAL A 90 21.47 -1.90 -0.65
C VAL A 90 22.21 -2.97 -1.47
N ASP A 91 23.53 -3.06 -1.33
CA ASP A 91 24.36 -4.05 -2.06
C ASP A 91 24.03 -5.49 -1.65
N THR A 92 23.72 -5.73 -0.38
CA THR A 92 23.32 -7.05 0.11
C THR A 92 21.98 -7.46 -0.52
N ILE A 93 20.99 -6.57 -0.50
CA ILE A 93 19.68 -6.80 -1.14
C ILE A 93 19.85 -7.02 -2.64
N ARG A 94 20.65 -6.18 -3.31
CA ARG A 94 20.94 -6.30 -4.75
C ARG A 94 21.53 -7.68 -5.08
N ALA A 95 22.52 -8.13 -4.32
CA ALA A 95 23.15 -9.43 -4.53
C ALA A 95 22.17 -10.59 -4.27
N GLN A 96 21.30 -10.48 -3.26
CA GLN A 96 20.23 -11.45 -3.01
C GLN A 96 19.26 -11.53 -4.19
N LEU A 97 18.78 -10.39 -4.69
CA LEU A 97 17.83 -10.34 -5.81
C LEU A 97 18.44 -10.84 -7.12
N LEU A 98 19.73 -10.57 -7.39
CA LEU A 98 20.43 -11.14 -8.54
C LEU A 98 20.50 -12.68 -8.48
N ARG A 99 20.67 -13.24 -7.28
CA ARG A 99 20.61 -14.71 -7.08
C ARG A 99 19.19 -15.25 -7.19
N GLU A 100 18.21 -14.54 -6.65
CA GLU A 100 16.79 -14.92 -6.65
C GLU A 100 16.21 -15.00 -8.08
N PHE A 101 16.51 -14.01 -8.93
CA PHE A 101 15.92 -13.89 -10.27
C PHE A 101 16.80 -14.41 -11.40
N GLY A 102 18.09 -14.62 -11.15
CA GLY A 102 19.01 -15.22 -12.12
C GLY A 102 19.35 -14.30 -13.31
N ARG A 103 19.91 -14.91 -14.36
CA ARG A 103 20.62 -14.21 -15.45
C ARG A 103 19.72 -13.51 -16.46
N GLU A 104 18.41 -13.76 -16.44
CA GLU A 104 17.44 -13.07 -17.31
C GLU A 104 17.06 -11.67 -16.79
N TYR A 105 17.40 -11.39 -15.53
CA TYR A 105 17.08 -10.14 -14.86
C TYR A 105 18.36 -9.37 -14.52
N THR A 106 18.20 -8.06 -14.42
CA THR A 106 19.19 -7.16 -13.82
C THR A 106 18.56 -6.44 -12.63
N VAL A 107 19.40 -5.98 -11.72
CA VAL A 107 18.99 -5.24 -10.54
C VAL A 107 19.61 -3.86 -10.57
N ASP A 108 18.74 -2.87 -10.68
CA ASP A 108 19.07 -1.47 -10.61
C ASP A 108 18.93 -0.95 -9.18
N THR A 109 19.72 0.08 -8.86
CA THR A 109 19.65 0.78 -7.58
C THR A 109 19.45 2.27 -7.85
N THR A 110 18.69 2.93 -6.99
CA THR A 110 18.46 4.36 -6.98
C THR A 110 18.63 4.88 -5.55
N THR A 111 18.26 6.14 -5.29
CA THR A 111 18.31 6.71 -3.93
C THR A 111 17.45 5.90 -2.95
N HIS A 112 16.24 5.50 -3.34
CA HIS A 112 15.29 4.84 -2.44
C HIS A 112 14.99 3.39 -2.80
N TYR A 113 15.25 2.96 -4.04
CA TYR A 113 14.78 1.67 -4.56
C TYR A 113 15.89 0.71 -4.96
N VAL A 114 15.55 -0.59 -4.88
CA VAL A 114 16.25 -1.70 -5.53
C VAL A 114 15.26 -2.38 -6.47
N ILE A 115 15.50 -2.28 -7.77
CA ILE A 115 14.52 -2.63 -8.80
C ILE A 115 15.02 -3.80 -9.62
N VAL A 116 14.30 -4.92 -9.54
CA VAL A 116 14.50 -6.08 -10.41
C VAL A 116 13.73 -5.87 -11.71
N ARG A 117 14.40 -6.03 -12.85
CA ARG A 117 13.75 -5.96 -14.17
C ARG A 117 14.41 -6.86 -15.21
N PRO A 118 13.73 -7.22 -16.31
CA PRO A 118 14.33 -8.03 -17.36
C PRO A 118 15.44 -7.26 -18.09
N ILE A 119 16.49 -7.97 -18.53
CA ILE A 119 17.55 -7.38 -19.36
C ILE A 119 16.97 -6.91 -20.70
N GLY A 120 17.47 -5.78 -21.23
CA GLY A 120 17.07 -5.25 -22.53
C GLY A 120 15.74 -4.49 -22.57
N LYS A 121 15.10 -4.28 -21.41
CA LYS A 121 13.86 -3.48 -21.27
C LYS A 121 13.98 -2.45 -20.15
N GLY A 122 13.29 -1.31 -20.27
CA GLY A 122 12.82 -0.55 -19.10
C GLY A 122 13.71 0.55 -18.52
N GLU A 123 14.05 1.59 -19.29
CA GLU A 123 14.62 2.82 -18.71
C GLU A 123 13.61 3.62 -17.86
N SER A 124 12.30 3.42 -18.02
CA SER A 124 11.27 4.28 -17.39
C SER A 124 10.81 3.88 -15.99
N TRP A 125 11.10 2.67 -15.50
CA TRP A 125 10.52 2.20 -14.23
C TRP A 125 11.10 2.92 -13.00
N LYS A 126 12.43 3.16 -13.00
CA LYS A 126 13.12 3.87 -11.92
C LYS A 126 12.51 5.24 -11.67
N ASP A 127 12.25 5.97 -12.75
CA ASP A 127 11.71 7.32 -12.69
C ASP A 127 10.29 7.35 -12.12
N ILE A 128 9.46 6.35 -12.42
CA ILE A 128 8.10 6.25 -11.88
C ILE A 128 8.14 6.00 -10.36
N PHE A 129 8.97 5.05 -9.91
CA PHE A 129 9.12 4.76 -8.47
C PHE A 129 9.67 5.97 -7.71
N GLU A 130 10.77 6.55 -8.20
CA GLU A 130 11.41 7.70 -7.56
C GLU A 130 10.55 8.97 -7.62
N SER A 131 9.81 9.20 -8.71
CA SER A 131 8.85 10.32 -8.77
C SER A 131 7.68 10.12 -7.80
N THR A 132 7.18 8.89 -7.65
CA THR A 132 6.12 8.59 -6.68
C THR A 132 6.59 8.86 -5.25
N TYR A 133 7.82 8.43 -4.89
CA TYR A 133 8.41 8.73 -3.58
C TYR A 133 8.44 10.24 -3.31
N ARG A 134 9.02 11.02 -4.24
CA ARG A 134 9.09 12.49 -4.12
C ARG A 134 7.71 13.13 -4.04
N ASN A 135 6.72 12.61 -4.76
CA ASN A 135 5.36 13.14 -4.72
C ASN A 135 4.72 12.90 -3.35
N VAL A 136 4.94 11.73 -2.73
CA VAL A 136 4.47 11.45 -1.37
C VAL A 136 5.12 12.39 -0.36
N GLU A 137 6.43 12.66 -0.47
CA GLU A 137 7.10 13.64 0.39
C GLU A 137 6.52 15.05 0.19
N ARG A 138 6.36 15.50 -1.06
CA ARG A 138 5.77 16.80 -1.40
C ARG A 138 4.34 16.94 -0.92
N PHE A 139 3.56 15.85 -0.91
CA PHE A 139 2.22 15.84 -0.34
C PHE A 139 2.26 15.99 1.18
N SER A 140 3.20 15.31 1.83
CA SER A 140 3.25 15.13 3.29
C SER A 140 3.86 16.30 4.04
N VAL A 141 4.95 16.88 3.52
CA VAL A 141 5.73 17.94 4.21
C VAL A 141 4.91 19.21 4.48
N PRO A 142 4.22 19.82 3.50
CA PRO A 142 3.43 21.04 3.76
C PRO A 142 2.26 20.80 4.72
N ARG A 143 1.76 19.57 4.73
CA ARG A 143 0.65 19.10 5.57
C ARG A 143 1.09 18.71 6.99
N ARG A 144 2.41 18.74 7.26
CA ARG A 144 3.02 18.29 8.53
C ARG A 144 2.55 16.89 8.94
N LEU A 145 2.40 16.00 7.96
CA LEU A 145 2.09 14.60 8.23
C LEU A 145 3.28 13.95 8.95
N PRO A 146 3.03 12.98 9.85
CA PRO A 146 4.08 12.33 10.63
C PRO A 146 4.87 11.33 9.78
N THR A 147 5.59 11.83 8.78
CA THR A 147 6.41 11.00 7.89
C THR A 147 7.86 10.97 8.32
N ARG A 148 8.51 9.83 8.11
CA ARG A 148 9.96 9.65 8.27
C ARG A 148 10.57 9.08 6.99
N ASN A 149 11.91 9.10 6.92
CA ASN A 149 12.63 8.42 5.85
C ASN A 149 12.42 6.91 5.95
N ALA A 150 12.35 6.25 4.78
CA ALA A 150 12.27 4.80 4.71
C ALA A 150 13.53 4.18 5.33
N SER A 151 13.33 3.26 6.28
CA SER A 151 14.44 2.58 6.94
C SER A 151 15.07 1.50 6.05
N PHE A 152 14.33 0.99 5.08
CA PHE A 152 14.78 -0.09 4.18
C PHE A 152 14.80 0.41 2.74
N PRO A 153 15.73 -0.08 1.91
CA PRO A 153 15.62 0.08 0.46
C PRO A 153 14.31 -0.53 -0.04
N LEU A 154 13.56 0.21 -0.84
CA LEU A 154 12.25 -0.20 -1.34
C LEU A 154 12.45 -1.14 -2.54
N VAL A 155 11.98 -2.38 -2.40
CA VAL A 155 12.17 -3.39 -3.44
C VAL A 155 10.99 -3.40 -4.41
N ALA A 156 11.28 -3.28 -5.69
CA ALA A 156 10.29 -3.43 -6.75
C ALA A 156 10.71 -4.51 -7.75
N ILE A 157 9.78 -5.37 -8.15
CA ILE A 157 10.00 -6.48 -9.06
C ILE A 157 9.10 -6.28 -10.28
N VAL A 158 9.72 -6.05 -11.43
CA VAL A 158 9.05 -6.01 -12.73
C VAL A 158 9.34 -7.32 -13.45
N LEU A 159 8.36 -8.22 -13.44
CA LEU A 159 8.45 -9.52 -14.12
C LEU A 159 8.35 -9.35 -15.63
N ARG A 160 8.88 -10.29 -16.39
CA ARG A 160 8.94 -10.17 -17.86
C ARG A 160 7.57 -10.22 -18.52
N THR A 161 6.67 -11.08 -18.07
CA THR A 161 5.35 -11.25 -18.69
C THR A 161 4.23 -11.35 -17.65
N ARG A 162 2.99 -11.20 -18.10
CA ARG A 162 1.82 -11.50 -17.28
C ARG A 162 1.82 -12.94 -16.76
N GLU A 163 2.29 -13.89 -17.56
CA GLU A 163 2.37 -15.29 -17.15
C GLU A 163 3.38 -15.50 -16.02
N ASP A 164 4.56 -14.87 -16.10
CA ASP A 164 5.56 -14.88 -15.03
C ASP A 164 4.97 -14.29 -13.74
N PHE A 165 4.17 -13.23 -13.85
CA PHE A 165 3.44 -12.65 -12.72
C PHE A 165 2.41 -13.60 -12.10
N LEU A 166 1.62 -14.29 -12.93
CA LEU A 166 0.67 -15.29 -12.43
C LEU A 166 1.38 -16.49 -11.78
N ASN A 167 2.52 -16.92 -12.33
CA ASN A 167 3.37 -17.96 -11.74
C ASN A 167 3.90 -17.52 -10.38
N TYR A 168 4.41 -16.29 -10.29
CA TYR A 168 4.86 -15.70 -9.02
C TYR A 168 3.73 -15.71 -7.99
N LEU A 169 2.53 -15.22 -8.36
CA LEU A 169 1.35 -15.22 -7.49
C LEU A 169 1.01 -16.63 -6.97
N ARG A 170 0.95 -17.64 -7.85
CA ARG A 170 0.68 -19.03 -7.45
C ARG A 170 1.70 -19.57 -6.45
N GLY A 171 2.99 -19.22 -6.62
CA GLY A 171 4.07 -19.65 -5.74
C GLY A 171 3.99 -19.06 -4.33
N THR A 172 3.36 -17.89 -4.16
CA THR A 172 3.30 -17.22 -2.84
C THR A 172 2.34 -17.82 -1.82
N LYS A 173 1.60 -18.90 -2.15
CA LYS A 173 0.55 -19.53 -1.31
C LYS A 173 -0.45 -18.50 -0.74
N ARG A 174 -0.76 -17.45 -1.51
CA ARG A 174 -1.63 -16.37 -1.09
C ARG A 174 -3.07 -16.63 -1.49
N ASN A 175 -3.92 -16.77 -0.49
CA ASN A 175 -5.36 -16.84 -0.67
C ASN A 175 -5.92 -15.41 -0.86
N GLY A 176 -6.83 -15.21 -1.82
CA GLY A 176 -7.61 -13.97 -1.94
C GLY A 176 -7.15 -12.94 -2.98
N ILE A 177 -6.05 -13.14 -3.71
CA ILE A 177 -5.73 -12.31 -4.89
C ILE A 177 -6.45 -12.90 -6.09
N GLU A 178 -7.35 -12.15 -6.74
CA GLU A 178 -7.89 -12.54 -8.05
C GLU A 178 -6.82 -12.34 -9.15
N PRO A 179 -6.20 -13.40 -9.68
CA PRO A 179 -5.06 -13.23 -10.59
C PRO A 179 -5.50 -12.69 -11.97
N ALA A 180 -6.79 -12.82 -12.30
CA ALA A 180 -7.34 -12.45 -13.60
C ALA A 180 -7.28 -10.94 -13.89
N LYS A 181 -7.34 -10.07 -12.87
CA LYS A 181 -7.50 -8.61 -13.05
C LYS A 181 -6.36 -7.77 -12.47
N THR A 182 -5.41 -8.40 -11.78
CA THR A 182 -4.33 -7.70 -11.07
C THR A 182 -3.16 -7.40 -12.02
N LEU A 183 -2.79 -6.13 -12.15
CA LEU A 183 -1.65 -5.65 -12.95
C LEU A 183 -0.37 -5.42 -12.10
N GLY A 184 -0.53 -5.37 -10.79
CA GLY A 184 0.53 -5.29 -9.81
C GLY A 184 -0.06 -5.32 -8.40
N PHE A 185 0.79 -5.50 -7.39
CA PHE A 185 0.42 -5.34 -5.99
C PHE A 185 1.64 -4.95 -5.16
N TYR A 186 1.44 -4.12 -4.14
CA TYR A 186 2.31 -4.03 -2.99
C TYR A 186 2.00 -5.15 -2.00
N ASP A 187 3.05 -5.79 -1.51
CA ASP A 187 2.95 -6.80 -0.48
C ASP A 187 3.49 -6.31 0.87
N PRO A 188 2.61 -6.12 1.88
CA PRO A 188 3.03 -5.71 3.21
C PRO A 188 3.83 -6.79 3.97
N VAL A 189 3.86 -8.04 3.50
CA VAL A 189 4.64 -9.12 4.13
C VAL A 189 6.09 -9.07 3.65
N SER A 190 6.36 -9.23 2.35
CA SER A 190 7.73 -9.16 1.81
C SER A 190 8.28 -7.74 1.70
N ASN A 191 7.42 -6.72 1.84
CA ASN A 191 7.73 -5.32 1.58
C ASN A 191 8.08 -5.01 0.12
N ARG A 192 7.58 -5.79 -0.82
CA ARG A 192 7.93 -5.67 -2.24
C ARG A 192 6.72 -5.19 -3.05
N VAL A 193 6.98 -4.39 -4.06
CA VAL A 193 6.02 -4.18 -5.16
C VAL A 193 6.31 -5.24 -6.23
N ILE A 194 5.29 -5.94 -6.69
CA ILE A 194 5.41 -6.92 -7.77
C ILE A 194 4.48 -6.50 -8.90
N THR A 195 5.02 -6.39 -10.11
CA THR A 195 4.28 -6.11 -11.34
C THR A 195 4.96 -6.86 -12.50
N PHE A 196 4.54 -6.59 -13.73
CA PHE A 196 5.15 -7.13 -14.92
C PHE A 196 5.22 -6.09 -16.03
N ASP A 197 6.11 -6.34 -16.99
CA ASP A 197 6.24 -5.51 -18.16
C ASP A 197 5.07 -5.73 -19.14
N VAL A 198 4.04 -4.91 -18.94
CA VAL A 198 2.83 -4.89 -19.76
C VAL A 198 3.13 -4.56 -21.22
N THR A 199 4.26 -3.90 -21.54
CA THR A 199 4.63 -3.56 -22.93
C THR A 199 5.04 -4.78 -23.76
N SER A 200 5.30 -5.91 -23.10
CA SER A 200 5.76 -7.15 -23.73
C SER A 200 4.75 -8.29 -23.70
N SER A 201 3.68 -8.11 -22.94
CA SER A 201 2.48 -8.92 -23.08
C SER A 201 1.78 -8.43 -24.35
N GLY A 202 1.26 -9.31 -25.21
CA GLY A 202 0.64 -8.98 -26.51
C GLY A 202 -0.59 -8.06 -26.50
N TYR A 203 -0.69 -7.12 -25.56
CA TYR A 203 -1.49 -5.92 -25.70
C TYR A 203 -1.06 -5.20 -26.99
N PRO A 204 -2.02 -4.82 -27.85
CA PRO A 204 -1.69 -4.08 -29.06
C PRO A 204 -0.82 -2.87 -28.71
N ARG A 205 0.32 -2.69 -29.40
CA ARG A 205 0.97 -1.37 -29.44
C ARG A 205 -0.03 -0.43 -30.12
N GLY A 206 -0.82 0.29 -29.33
CA GLY A 206 -1.98 0.95 -29.93
C GLY A 206 -2.80 1.84 -29.00
N SER A 207 -2.18 2.64 -28.15
CA SER A 207 -2.63 3.99 -27.76
C SER A 207 -1.74 4.54 -26.63
N LEU A 208 -1.66 5.88 -26.48
CA LEU A 208 -1.04 6.52 -25.32
C LEU A 208 -1.73 6.12 -23.98
N ASP A 209 -2.98 5.63 -24.05
CA ASP A 209 -3.82 5.30 -22.91
C ASP A 209 -3.33 4.05 -22.17
N ASP A 210 -2.94 2.98 -22.88
CA ASP A 210 -2.48 1.74 -22.23
C ASP A 210 -1.16 1.91 -21.48
N GLY A 211 -0.23 2.71 -22.02
CA GLY A 211 1.01 3.03 -21.32
C GLY A 211 0.77 3.83 -20.04
N GLU A 212 -0.19 4.76 -20.05
CA GLU A 212 -0.54 5.53 -18.85
C GLU A 212 -1.24 4.66 -17.80
N ARG A 213 -2.14 3.77 -18.23
CA ARG A 213 -2.79 2.81 -17.32
C ARG A 213 -1.79 1.97 -16.53
N VAL A 214 -0.73 1.50 -17.18
CA VAL A 214 0.34 0.72 -16.52
C VAL A 214 1.13 1.59 -15.54
N ARG A 215 1.45 2.83 -15.92
CA ARG A 215 2.11 3.78 -15.02
C ARG A 215 1.27 4.08 -13.79
N ASN A 216 -0.05 4.25 -13.94
CA ASN A 216 -0.97 4.50 -12.82
C ASN A 216 -0.95 3.33 -11.84
N VAL A 217 -1.01 2.09 -12.33
CA VAL A 217 -0.90 0.91 -11.45
C VAL A 217 0.41 0.93 -10.69
N ILE A 218 1.53 1.21 -11.34
CA ILE A 218 2.82 1.24 -10.65
C ILE A 218 2.89 2.38 -9.64
N ARG A 219 2.36 3.57 -9.95
CA ARG A 219 2.25 4.67 -8.99
C ARG A 219 1.37 4.29 -7.79
N HIS A 220 0.27 3.59 -8.02
CA HIS A 220 -0.63 3.10 -6.99
C HIS A 220 0.08 2.15 -6.03
N GLU A 221 0.74 1.11 -6.56
CA GLU A 221 1.45 0.14 -5.71
C GLU A 221 2.71 0.75 -5.06
N ALA A 222 3.40 1.65 -5.77
CA ALA A 222 4.50 2.41 -5.22
C ALA A 222 4.04 3.33 -4.09
N PHE A 223 2.86 3.96 -4.20
CA PHE A 223 2.28 4.74 -3.11
C PHE A 223 2.10 3.87 -1.86
N HIS A 224 1.45 2.70 -1.98
CA HIS A 224 1.26 1.79 -0.85
C HIS A 224 2.58 1.44 -0.17
N GLN A 225 3.61 1.11 -0.97
CA GLN A 225 4.94 0.81 -0.45
C GLN A 225 5.58 2.02 0.26
N VAL A 226 5.56 3.19 -0.36
CA VAL A 226 6.16 4.40 0.24
C VAL A 226 5.42 4.78 1.51
N ALA A 227 4.09 4.77 1.49
CA ALA A 227 3.26 5.13 2.63
C ALA A 227 3.52 4.21 3.83
N ALA A 228 3.63 2.90 3.56
CA ALA A 228 3.94 1.87 4.57
C ALA A 228 5.35 1.98 5.16
N ASN A 229 6.32 2.50 4.40
CA ASN A 229 7.73 2.59 4.84
C ASN A 229 8.13 3.97 5.36
N THR A 230 7.29 4.99 5.19
CA THR A 230 7.51 6.35 5.68
C THR A 230 6.64 6.69 6.89
N ASP A 231 5.93 5.71 7.45
CA ASP A 231 4.91 5.85 8.51
C ASP A 231 3.75 6.80 8.15
N LEU A 232 3.57 7.11 6.85
CA LEU A 232 2.40 7.85 6.40
C LEU A 232 1.13 7.04 6.65
N ILE A 233 1.18 5.73 6.38
CA ILE A 233 0.09 4.79 6.66
C ILE A 233 0.70 3.61 7.44
N ASN A 234 0.05 3.21 8.52
CA ASN A 234 0.51 2.11 9.35
C ASN A 234 0.44 0.76 8.59
N ARG A 235 1.62 0.27 8.19
CA ARG A 235 1.79 -0.99 7.44
C ARG A 235 1.19 -2.22 8.12
N PHE A 236 1.12 -2.23 9.45
CA PHE A 236 0.78 -3.42 10.22
C PHE A 236 -0.58 -3.31 10.91
N ALA A 237 -1.37 -2.26 10.69
CA ALA A 237 -2.69 -2.10 11.30
C ALA A 237 -3.82 -2.25 10.27
N ASP A 238 -5.03 -2.51 10.75
CA ASP A 238 -6.25 -2.56 9.93
C ASP A 238 -6.72 -1.15 9.53
N VAL A 239 -6.11 -0.59 8.48
CA VAL A 239 -6.50 0.72 7.93
C VAL A 239 -7.71 0.56 7.00
N PRO A 240 -8.80 1.33 7.20
CA PRO A 240 -9.99 1.23 6.34
C PRO A 240 -9.66 1.35 4.85
N LEU A 241 -10.19 0.44 4.02
CA LEU A 241 -9.84 0.38 2.60
C LEU A 241 -10.18 1.68 1.87
N TRP A 242 -11.30 2.31 2.21
CA TRP A 242 -11.71 3.57 1.58
C TRP A 242 -10.65 4.66 1.70
N PHE A 243 -9.95 4.69 2.83
CA PHE A 243 -8.93 5.70 3.09
C PHE A 243 -7.62 5.30 2.43
N ASN A 244 -7.17 4.05 2.61
CA ASN A 244 -5.90 3.60 2.04
C ASN A 244 -5.90 3.64 0.51
N GLU A 245 -6.97 3.14 -0.11
CA GLU A 245 -7.13 3.11 -1.56
C GLU A 245 -7.45 4.50 -2.13
N GLY A 246 -8.31 5.27 -1.46
CA GLY A 246 -8.59 6.65 -1.85
C GLY A 246 -7.34 7.52 -1.83
N MET A 247 -6.42 7.27 -0.88
CA MET A 247 -5.11 7.91 -0.85
C MET A 247 -4.24 7.52 -2.03
N ALA A 248 -4.12 6.22 -2.34
CA ALA A 248 -3.35 5.76 -3.50
C ALA A 248 -3.85 6.37 -4.82
N LEU A 249 -5.18 6.48 -4.98
CA LEU A 249 -5.81 7.10 -6.15
C LEU A 249 -5.46 8.59 -6.33
N LEU A 250 -5.10 9.32 -5.27
CA LEU A 250 -4.61 10.71 -5.41
C LEU A 250 -3.27 10.78 -6.17
N PHE A 251 -2.50 9.70 -6.19
CA PHE A 251 -1.17 9.65 -6.81
C PHE A 251 -1.18 8.99 -8.19
N GLU A 252 -2.33 8.48 -8.66
CA GLU A 252 -2.37 7.74 -9.92
C GLU A 252 -2.13 8.63 -11.15
N SER A 253 -2.39 9.94 -11.16
CA SER A 253 -2.06 10.78 -12.35
C SER A 253 -2.01 12.30 -12.15
N GLU A 254 -1.71 12.79 -10.92
CA GLU A 254 -0.92 14.01 -10.62
C GLU A 254 -1.21 14.58 -9.21
N PHE A 255 -0.14 14.80 -8.42
CA PHE A 255 -0.13 15.79 -7.35
C PHE A 255 1.26 16.48 -7.29
N ILE A 256 1.24 17.81 -7.52
CA ILE A 256 2.25 18.88 -7.30
C ILE A 256 3.41 19.03 -8.31
N ASN A 257 3.16 19.83 -9.35
CA ASN A 257 4.00 20.99 -9.68
C ASN A 257 3.08 22.19 -9.98
N PRO A 258 3.38 23.42 -9.51
CA PRO A 258 2.70 24.60 -10.02
C PRO A 258 3.01 24.78 -11.52
N PRO A 259 2.07 25.27 -12.33
CA PRO A 259 2.24 25.34 -13.77
C PRO A 259 3.36 26.32 -14.13
N SER A 260 4.44 25.81 -14.71
CA SER A 260 5.18 26.59 -15.71
C SER A 260 4.32 26.66 -16.97
N ARG A 261 4.25 27.85 -17.56
CA ARG A 261 3.26 28.32 -18.52
C ARG A 261 3.40 27.73 -19.93
N SER A 262 3.80 26.48 -20.07
CA SER A 262 3.95 25.83 -21.38
C SER A 262 4.07 24.30 -21.27
N GLN A 263 2.97 23.60 -21.02
CA GLN A 263 2.79 22.22 -21.52
C GLN A 263 1.31 21.81 -21.41
N LYS A 264 0.57 22.00 -22.50
CA LYS A 264 -0.67 21.27 -22.75
C LYS A 264 -0.29 19.91 -23.35
N GLN A 265 -0.37 18.85 -22.54
CA GLN A 265 -0.76 17.47 -22.91
C GLN A 265 -0.38 16.51 -21.78
N GLY A 266 -1.28 16.36 -20.80
CA GLY A 266 -1.20 15.37 -19.73
C GLY A 266 -2.54 15.37 -19.03
N GLY A 267 -3.36 14.35 -19.22
CA GLY A 267 -4.73 14.37 -18.69
C GLY A 267 -5.61 13.26 -19.25
N SER A 268 -5.30 12.01 -18.90
CA SER A 268 -6.22 10.88 -19.11
C SER A 268 -6.63 10.19 -17.81
N GLY A 269 -5.75 10.07 -16.81
CA GLY A 269 -6.06 9.36 -15.55
C GLY A 269 -7.07 10.08 -14.63
N GLU A 270 -6.77 11.29 -14.16
CA GLU A 270 -7.65 12.06 -13.25
C GLU A 270 -9.00 12.37 -13.93
N ARG A 271 -8.97 12.66 -15.24
CA ARG A 271 -10.17 12.89 -16.04
C ARG A 271 -11.10 11.67 -16.04
N ASN A 272 -10.56 10.45 -16.06
CA ASN A 272 -11.37 9.23 -16.08
C ASN A 272 -11.94 8.89 -14.70
N LEU A 273 -11.16 9.03 -13.63
CA LEU A 273 -11.62 8.79 -12.25
C LEU A 273 -12.68 9.80 -11.82
N LYS A 274 -12.47 11.09 -12.11
CA LYS A 274 -13.45 12.15 -11.85
C LYS A 274 -14.77 11.91 -12.57
N ILE A 275 -14.72 11.58 -13.87
CA ILE A 275 -15.92 11.30 -14.66
C ILE A 275 -16.66 10.08 -14.08
N GLN A 276 -15.94 9.00 -13.76
CA GLN A 276 -16.53 7.82 -13.13
C GLN A 276 -17.17 8.14 -11.78
N ALA A 277 -16.45 8.81 -10.87
CA ALA A 277 -16.96 9.20 -9.56
C ALA A 277 -18.22 10.06 -9.68
N LYS A 278 -18.23 11.04 -10.60
CA LYS A 278 -19.40 11.87 -10.89
C LYS A 278 -20.61 11.03 -11.31
N PHE A 279 -20.43 10.11 -12.26
CA PHE A 279 -21.52 9.23 -12.71
C PHE A 279 -22.01 8.27 -11.62
N LEU A 280 -21.10 7.73 -10.82
CA LEU A 280 -21.43 6.80 -9.74
C LEU A 280 -22.21 7.50 -8.63
N LEU A 281 -21.72 8.65 -8.16
CA LEU A 281 -22.32 9.44 -7.08
C LEU A 281 -23.69 10.01 -7.46
N ALA A 282 -23.90 10.40 -8.72
CA ALA A 282 -25.19 10.89 -9.20
C ALA A 282 -26.33 9.87 -9.08
N ARG A 283 -26.00 8.58 -9.03
CA ARG A 283 -26.97 7.47 -8.96
C ARG A 283 -27.16 6.90 -7.55
N GLN A 284 -26.46 7.45 -6.54
CA GLN A 284 -26.50 6.88 -5.20
C GLN A 284 -27.65 7.39 -4.34
N SER A 285 -28.24 6.46 -3.61
CA SER A 285 -29.15 6.76 -2.50
C SER A 285 -28.40 7.37 -1.32
N PRO A 286 -29.09 8.11 -0.42
CA PRO A 286 -28.50 8.55 0.84
C PRO A 286 -27.93 7.38 1.67
N GLY A 287 -26.86 7.63 2.43
CA GLY A 287 -26.25 6.66 3.34
C GLY A 287 -25.04 5.90 2.79
N TRP A 288 -24.66 6.13 1.53
CA TRP A 288 -23.50 5.50 0.88
C TRP A 288 -22.19 5.81 1.63
N LEU A 289 -22.04 7.00 2.20
CA LEU A 289 -20.81 7.41 2.87
C LEU A 289 -20.64 6.65 4.18
N ARG A 290 -21.72 6.55 4.97
CA ARG A 290 -21.69 5.80 6.22
C ARG A 290 -21.39 4.32 5.95
N GLN A 291 -21.98 3.74 4.91
CA GLN A 291 -21.71 2.36 4.51
C GLN A 291 -20.25 2.14 4.10
N LEU A 292 -19.67 3.06 3.31
CA LEU A 292 -18.27 3.02 2.88
C LEU A 292 -17.30 3.11 4.08
N VAL A 293 -17.61 3.93 5.07
CA VAL A 293 -16.76 4.08 6.28
C VAL A 293 -16.91 2.88 7.21
N LEU A 294 -18.13 2.36 7.36
CA LEU A 294 -18.46 1.25 8.25
C LEU A 294 -17.75 -0.06 7.84
N SER A 295 -17.69 -0.37 6.55
CA SER A 295 -17.30 -1.69 6.06
C SER A 295 -16.54 -1.64 4.73
N ASP A 296 -15.61 -2.58 4.60
CA ASP A 296 -14.84 -2.81 3.37
C ASP A 296 -15.58 -3.68 2.34
N GLU A 297 -16.77 -4.18 2.68
CA GLU A 297 -17.59 -5.07 1.85
C GLU A 297 -17.85 -4.52 0.42
N LEU A 298 -17.93 -3.19 0.27
CA LEU A 298 -18.13 -2.60 -1.05
C LEU A 298 -16.98 -2.91 -2.03
N PHE A 299 -15.76 -3.11 -1.53
CA PHE A 299 -14.60 -3.46 -2.36
C PHE A 299 -14.67 -4.86 -2.95
N SER A 300 -15.40 -5.79 -2.32
CA SER A 300 -15.65 -7.12 -2.88
C SER A 300 -16.88 -7.13 -3.79
N GLN A 301 -17.94 -6.42 -3.41
CA GLN A 301 -19.22 -6.44 -4.13
C GLN A 301 -19.23 -5.56 -5.38
N SER A 302 -18.70 -4.34 -5.29
CA SER A 302 -18.65 -3.39 -6.39
C SER A 302 -17.36 -2.56 -6.34
N PRO A 303 -16.22 -3.16 -6.73
CA PRO A 303 -14.91 -2.51 -6.64
C PRO A 303 -14.86 -1.15 -7.36
N GLU A 304 -15.42 -1.05 -8.56
CA GLU A 304 -15.48 0.21 -9.32
C GLU A 304 -16.17 1.33 -8.51
N MET A 305 -17.25 0.98 -7.82
CA MET A 305 -17.98 1.89 -6.95
C MET A 305 -17.17 2.25 -5.70
N ALA A 306 -16.55 1.25 -5.06
CA ALA A 306 -15.72 1.44 -3.88
C ALA A 306 -14.56 2.40 -4.15
N TYR A 307 -13.78 2.16 -5.20
CA TYR A 307 -12.66 3.02 -5.60
C TYR A 307 -13.14 4.44 -5.99
N GLY A 308 -14.24 4.55 -6.75
CA GLY A 308 -14.83 5.84 -7.12
C GLY A 308 -15.25 6.69 -5.92
N PHE A 309 -15.93 6.08 -4.94
CA PHE A 309 -16.33 6.79 -3.71
C PHE A 309 -15.15 7.13 -2.82
N SER A 310 -14.20 6.21 -2.70
CA SER A 310 -12.98 6.40 -1.90
C SER A 310 -12.16 7.57 -2.41
N TRP A 311 -11.94 7.66 -3.73
CA TRP A 311 -11.29 8.82 -4.34
C TRP A 311 -12.05 10.11 -4.08
N ALA A 312 -13.37 10.12 -4.34
CA ALA A 312 -14.19 11.33 -4.17
C ALA A 312 -14.13 11.85 -2.72
N LEU A 313 -14.28 10.95 -1.76
CA LEU A 313 -14.25 11.25 -0.34
C LEU A 313 -12.86 11.73 0.10
N VAL A 314 -11.81 10.95 -0.15
CA VAL A 314 -10.44 11.31 0.24
C VAL A 314 -10.00 12.62 -0.40
N ARG A 315 -10.32 12.83 -1.68
CA ARG A 315 -10.00 14.08 -2.37
C ARG A 315 -10.71 15.28 -1.77
N TYR A 316 -12.03 15.16 -1.52
CA TYR A 316 -12.81 16.21 -0.87
C TYR A 316 -12.26 16.53 0.53
N LEU A 317 -11.99 15.52 1.35
CA LEU A 317 -11.50 15.70 2.71
C LEU A 317 -10.09 16.32 2.73
N SER A 318 -9.20 15.89 1.83
CA SER A 318 -7.85 16.44 1.69
C SER A 318 -7.88 17.93 1.29
N ASP A 319 -8.76 18.32 0.37
CA ASP A 319 -8.83 19.68 -0.16
C ASP A 319 -9.64 20.64 0.72
N LYS A 320 -10.72 20.18 1.35
CA LYS A 320 -11.68 21.04 2.08
C LYS A 320 -11.61 20.91 3.60
N HIS A 321 -11.09 19.80 4.11
CA HIS A 321 -11.09 19.47 5.55
C HIS A 321 -9.68 19.14 6.05
N HIS A 322 -8.68 19.86 5.55
CA HIS A 322 -7.26 19.55 5.76
C HIS A 322 -6.89 19.21 7.22
N HIS A 323 -7.26 20.05 8.20
CA HIS A 323 -6.94 19.77 9.61
C HIS A 323 -7.61 18.50 10.13
N ALA A 324 -8.88 18.26 9.79
CA ALA A 324 -9.60 17.04 10.17
C ALA A 324 -9.01 15.81 9.48
N PHE A 325 -8.61 15.95 8.22
CA PHE A 325 -7.94 14.90 7.45
C PHE A 325 -6.62 14.47 8.10
N VAL A 326 -5.78 15.43 8.51
CA VAL A 326 -4.53 15.14 9.24
C VAL A 326 -4.82 14.47 10.58
N ARG A 327 -5.82 14.95 11.34
CA ARG A 327 -6.21 14.32 12.61
C ARG A 327 -6.65 12.87 12.41
N TYR A 328 -7.51 12.61 11.43
CA TYR A 328 -7.97 11.26 11.11
C TYR A 328 -6.80 10.32 10.77
N LEU A 329 -5.87 10.79 9.92
CA LEU A 329 -4.66 10.05 9.59
C LEU A 329 -3.82 9.73 10.84
N MET A 330 -3.64 10.70 11.74
CA MET A 330 -2.94 10.46 13.00
C MET A 330 -3.66 9.45 13.91
N THR A 331 -5.00 9.44 13.93
CA THR A 331 -5.79 8.47 14.69
C THR A 331 -5.55 7.06 14.17
N ILE A 332 -5.69 6.81 12.87
CA ILE A 332 -5.48 5.47 12.29
C ILE A 332 -4.02 5.00 12.39
N ASN A 333 -3.06 5.93 12.40
CA ASN A 333 -1.64 5.57 12.58
C ASN A 333 -1.25 5.24 14.03
N ARG A 334 -2.12 5.53 15.01
CA ARG A 334 -1.90 5.16 16.42
C ARG A 334 -2.32 3.72 16.75
N LEU A 335 -2.96 3.02 15.81
CA LEU A 335 -3.30 1.62 15.98
C LEU A 335 -2.04 0.78 16.23
N SER A 336 -2.13 -0.13 17.19
CA SER A 336 -1.04 -1.07 17.46
C SER A 336 -0.86 -2.02 16.27
N PRO A 337 0.35 -2.56 16.04
CA PRO A 337 0.53 -3.61 15.05
C PRO A 337 -0.47 -4.75 15.28
N PHE A 338 -1.16 -5.13 14.21
CA PHE A 338 -2.18 -6.17 14.12
C PHE A 338 -3.47 -5.88 14.90
N GLU A 339 -3.69 -4.64 15.33
CA GLU A 339 -4.97 -4.20 15.88
C GLU A 339 -6.04 -4.18 14.78
N SER A 340 -7.13 -4.92 15.02
CA SER A 340 -8.31 -4.91 14.14
C SER A 340 -9.23 -3.73 14.47
N LEU A 341 -9.84 -3.14 13.44
CA LEU A 341 -10.68 -1.97 13.60
C LEU A 341 -12.17 -2.32 13.45
N SER A 342 -12.92 -2.33 14.57
CA SER A 342 -14.35 -2.67 14.54
C SER A 342 -15.17 -1.64 13.75
N PRO A 343 -16.31 -2.03 13.14
CA PRO A 343 -17.20 -1.10 12.46
C PRO A 343 -17.61 0.11 13.31
N GLU A 344 -17.87 -0.09 14.60
CA GLU A 344 -18.24 0.97 15.54
C GLU A 344 -17.08 1.94 15.75
N ARG A 345 -15.85 1.42 15.88
CA ARG A 345 -14.66 2.24 16.02
C ARG A 345 -14.35 3.03 14.74
N ARG A 346 -14.53 2.42 13.57
CA ARG A 346 -14.40 3.09 12.26
C ARG A 346 -15.31 4.31 12.16
N LEU A 347 -16.59 4.13 12.52
CA LEU A 347 -17.56 5.22 12.54
C LEU A 347 -17.21 6.29 13.59
N ALA A 348 -16.82 5.88 14.80
CA ALA A 348 -16.45 6.81 15.87
C ALA A 348 -15.23 7.67 15.48
N ASP A 349 -14.15 7.04 14.99
CA ASP A 349 -12.93 7.74 14.57
C ASP A 349 -13.23 8.73 13.41
N PHE A 350 -14.13 8.36 12.49
CA PHE A 350 -14.56 9.25 11.43
C PHE A 350 -15.40 10.42 11.96
N THR A 351 -16.39 10.15 12.80
CA THR A 351 -17.27 11.16 13.39
C THR A 351 -16.49 12.15 14.26
N ASP A 352 -15.51 11.68 15.03
CA ASP A 352 -14.62 12.53 15.82
C ASP A 352 -13.79 13.48 14.93
N ALA A 353 -13.39 13.02 13.74
CA ALA A 353 -12.61 13.83 12.82
C ALA A 353 -13.46 14.84 12.03
N PHE A 354 -14.58 14.38 11.45
CA PHE A 354 -15.34 15.08 10.40
C PHE A 354 -16.77 15.47 10.80
N GLY A 355 -17.25 15.02 11.96
CA GLY A 355 -18.60 15.25 12.48
C GLY A 355 -19.60 14.15 12.11
N ASP A 356 -20.83 14.29 12.62
CA ASP A 356 -21.93 13.32 12.53
C ASP A 356 -23.03 13.71 11.53
N ARG A 357 -22.88 14.84 10.83
CA ARG A 357 -23.83 15.31 9.81
C ARG A 357 -23.60 14.61 8.47
N TRP A 358 -23.82 13.30 8.44
CA TRP A 358 -23.53 12.43 7.30
C TRP A 358 -24.18 12.88 5.99
N GLU A 359 -25.47 13.25 6.02
CA GLU A 359 -26.22 13.66 4.82
C GLU A 359 -25.68 14.96 4.22
N VAL A 360 -25.24 15.89 5.08
CA VAL A 360 -24.63 17.15 4.66
C VAL A 360 -23.27 16.88 4.03
N LEU A 361 -22.49 15.97 4.62
CA LEU A 361 -21.17 15.59 4.11
C LEU A 361 -21.28 14.87 2.77
N GLU A 362 -22.21 13.93 2.63
CA GLU A 362 -22.53 13.26 1.36
C GLU A 362 -22.88 14.27 0.27
N SER A 363 -23.80 15.20 0.57
CA SER A 363 -24.19 16.26 -0.37
C SER A 363 -22.99 17.13 -0.75
N SER A 364 -22.13 17.46 0.22
CA SER A 364 -20.95 18.28 -0.02
C SER A 364 -19.90 17.58 -0.90
N VAL A 365 -19.69 16.27 -0.71
CA VAL A 365 -18.81 15.48 -1.58
C VAL A 365 -19.34 15.46 -3.02
N ARG A 366 -20.65 15.25 -3.20
CA ARG A 366 -21.28 15.29 -4.54
C ARG A 366 -21.09 16.64 -5.21
N THR A 367 -21.45 17.73 -4.53
CA THR A 367 -21.28 19.09 -5.05
C THR A 367 -19.82 19.39 -5.39
N TYR A 368 -18.88 18.95 -4.56
CA TYR A 368 -17.46 19.12 -4.83
C TYR A 368 -17.01 18.39 -6.10
N VAL A 369 -17.36 17.11 -6.25
CA VAL A 369 -17.02 16.34 -7.46
C VAL A 369 -17.67 16.92 -8.71
N ASP A 370 -18.85 17.50 -8.60
CA ASP A 370 -19.53 18.17 -9.70
C ASP A 370 -18.84 19.46 -10.17
N GLN A 371 -18.14 20.14 -9.26
CA GLN A 371 -17.45 21.41 -9.46
C GLN A 371 -15.98 21.28 -9.86
N LEU A 372 -15.34 20.14 -9.57
CA LEU A 372 -14.04 19.80 -10.13
C LEU A 372 -14.08 19.92 -11.65
#